data_AF-A0A1H7T654-F1
#
_entry.id   AF-A0A1H7T654-F1
#
_cell.length_a   1.000
_cell.length_b   1.000
_cell.length_c   1.000
_cell.angle_alpha   90.00
_cell.angle_beta   90.00
_cell.angle_gamma   90.00
#
_symmetry.space_group_name_H-M   'P 1'
#
loop_
_entity.id
_entity.type
_entity.pdbx_description
1 polymer ?
#
loop_
_entity_poly.entity_id
_entity_poly.type
_entity_poly.pdbx_seq_one_letter_code
_entity_poly.pdbx_strand_id
1 'polypeptide(L)'
;MKLSRLQRNSFPFGCLVGLLAPIVAYVITAWFASFNIIIGGKPLGLYVIAALINLLFVRFFYRNGLERSARGVILVTFVSVLLLIFIEKLSLI
;
A
#
# COMPACT_ATOMS: atom_id res chain seq x y z
N MET A 1 -14.09 6.66 -20.11
CA MET A 1 -13.64 7.96 -19.57
C MET A 1 -12.10 8.00 -19.60
N LYS A 2 -11.49 8.62 -20.62
CA LYS A 2 -10.02 8.73 -20.75
C LYS A 2 -9.53 9.87 -19.84
N LEU A 3 -8.98 9.57 -18.67
CA LEU A 3 -8.32 10.59 -17.84
C LEU A 3 -7.08 11.14 -18.55
N SER A 4 -7.03 12.45 -18.76
CA SER A 4 -5.89 13.15 -19.32
C SER A 4 -4.65 13.02 -18.40
N ARG A 5 -3.44 13.02 -18.96
CA ARG A 5 -2.17 12.87 -18.20
C ARG A 5 -2.04 13.89 -17.06
N LEU A 6 -2.65 15.06 -17.20
CA LEU A 6 -2.68 16.13 -16.20
C LEU A 6 -3.49 15.75 -14.95
N GLN A 7 -4.65 15.10 -15.09
CA GLN A 7 -5.43 14.65 -13.92
C GLN A 7 -4.72 13.52 -13.15
N ARG A 8 -3.96 12.68 -13.86
CA ARG A 8 -3.17 11.59 -13.29
C ARG A 8 -1.92 12.05 -12.52
N ASN A 9 -1.46 13.29 -12.69
CA ASN A 9 -0.33 13.87 -11.93
C ASN A 9 -0.80 14.72 -10.75
N SER A 10 -1.74 14.18 -9.99
CA SER A 10 -2.30 14.85 -8.82
C SER A 10 -1.85 14.10 -7.57
N PHE A 11 -1.33 14.83 -6.59
CA PHE A 11 -0.98 14.28 -5.28
C PHE A 11 -2.07 13.37 -4.68
N PRO A 12 -3.37 13.77 -4.63
CA PRO A 12 -4.43 12.90 -4.11
C PRO A 12 -4.68 11.65 -4.97
N PHE A 13 -4.43 11.70 -6.28
CA PHE A 13 -4.51 10.52 -7.15
C PHE A 13 -3.43 9.50 -6.78
N GLY A 14 -2.20 9.97 -6.53
CA GLY A 14 -1.13 9.16 -5.98
C GLY A 14 -1.50 8.50 -4.65
N CYS A 15 -2.09 9.27 -3.73
CA CYS A 15 -2.55 8.72 -2.44
C CYS A 15 -3.62 7.64 -2.61
N LEU A 16 -4.63 7.87 -3.45
CA LEU A 16 -5.68 6.88 -3.73
C LEU A 16 -5.10 5.58 -4.28
N VAL A 17 -4.18 5.66 -5.25
CA VAL A 17 -3.54 4.47 -5.83
C VAL A 17 -2.66 3.76 -4.80
N GLY A 18 -1.88 4.50 -4.01
CA GLY A 18 -1.02 3.94 -2.96
C GLY A 18 -1.80 3.29 -1.81
N LEU A 19 -3.06 3.66 -1.60
CA LEU A 19 -3.92 3.08 -0.57
C LEU A 19 -4.49 1.72 -0.98
N LEU A 20 -4.59 1.43 -2.29
CA LEU A 20 -5.17 0.19 -2.79
C LEU A 20 -4.37 -1.04 -2.34
N ALA A 21 -3.03 -1.01 -2.45
CA ALA A 21 -2.20 -2.15 -2.08
C ALA A 21 -2.32 -2.55 -0.59
N PRO A 22 -2.18 -1.63 0.39
CA PRO A 22 -2.33 -1.98 1.81
C PRO A 22 -3.78 -2.37 2.17
N ILE A 23 -4.81 -1.78 1.56
CA ILE A 23 -6.20 -2.20 1.76
C ILE A 23 -6.40 -3.63 1.27
N VAL A 24 -5.93 -3.94 0.07
CA VAL A 24 -6.06 -5.29 -0.50
C VAL A 24 -5.33 -6.30 0.38
N ALA A 25 -4.14 -5.97 0.87
CA ALA A 25 -3.41 -6.86 1.80
C ALA A 25 -4.14 -7.06 3.13
N TYR A 26 -4.76 -6.01 3.69
CA TYR A 26 -5.58 -6.13 4.89
C TYR A 26 -6.79 -7.03 4.66
N VAL A 27 -7.54 -6.83 3.57
CA VAL A 27 -8.71 -7.65 3.23
C VAL A 27 -8.32 -9.11 3.03
N ILE A 28 -7.23 -9.38 2.31
CA ILE A 28 -6.72 -10.74 2.11
C ILE A 28 -6.34 -11.36 3.46
N THR A 29 -5.60 -10.63 4.30
CA THR A 29 -5.19 -11.11 5.63
C THR A 29 -6.39 -11.42 6.52
N ALA A 30 -7.40 -10.54 6.55
CA ALA A 30 -8.64 -10.74 7.31
C ALA A 30 -9.47 -11.92 6.79
N TRP A 31 -9.49 -12.12 5.46
CA TRP A 31 -10.15 -13.26 4.85
C TRP A 31 -9.46 -14.57 5.24
N PHE A 32 -8.13 -14.67 5.10
CA PHE A 32 -7.37 -15.87 5.49
C PHE A 32 -7.45 -16.16 7.01
N ALA A 33 -7.47 -15.13 7.85
CA ALA A 33 -7.66 -15.28 9.30
C ALA A 33 -8.99 -15.96 9.64
N SER A 34 -10.07 -15.64 8.90
CA SER A 34 -11.38 -16.27 9.07
C SER A 34 -11.38 -17.78 8.79
N PHE A 35 -10.42 -18.27 7.99
CA PHE A 35 -10.27 -19.69 7.67
C PHE A 35 -9.25 -20.42 8.56
N ASN A 36 -8.69 -19.78 9.59
CA ASN A 36 -7.56 -20.29 10.38
C ASN A 36 -6.33 -20.70 9.54
N ILE A 37 -6.22 -20.17 8.31
CA ILE A 37 -5.08 -20.43 7.43
C ILE A 37 -4.01 -19.39 7.79
N ILE A 38 -3.12 -19.77 8.71
CA ILE A 38 -2.01 -18.91 9.12
C ILE A 38 -0.87 -19.12 8.11
N ILE A 39 -0.77 -18.22 7.13
CA ILE A 39 0.35 -18.22 6.18
C ILE A 39 1.61 -17.78 6.95
N GLY A 40 2.48 -18.73 7.31
CA GLY A 40 3.83 -18.46 7.81
C GLY A 40 3.95 -17.94 9.25
N GLY A 41 2.97 -18.20 10.12
CA GLY A 41 3.05 -17.89 11.55
C GLY A 41 2.99 -16.40 11.93
N LYS A 42 3.12 -15.46 10.98
CA LYS A 42 3.02 -14.02 11.22
C LYS A 42 2.31 -13.31 10.06
N PRO A 43 1.24 -12.52 10.31
CA PRO A 43 0.47 -11.82 9.29
C PRO A 43 1.28 -10.77 8.50
N LEU A 44 2.46 -10.39 9.00
CA LEU A 44 3.42 -9.45 8.41
C LEU A 44 3.78 -9.72 6.94
N GLY A 45 3.82 -10.98 6.49
CA GLY A 45 4.28 -11.33 5.14
C GLY A 45 3.46 -10.68 4.01
N LEU A 46 2.12 -10.67 4.15
CA LEU A 46 1.23 -10.09 3.14
C LEU A 46 1.36 -8.57 3.05
N TYR A 47 1.61 -7.90 4.18
CA TYR A 47 1.81 -6.47 4.21
C TYR A 47 3.16 -6.05 3.59
N VAL A 48 4.21 -6.85 3.75
CA VAL A 48 5.49 -6.63 3.06
C VAL A 48 5.31 -6.74 1.55
N ILE A 49 4.54 -7.73 1.08
CA ILE A 49 4.18 -7.85 -0.35
C ILE A 49 3.42 -6.61 -0.82
N ALA A 50 2.49 -6.09 -0.02
CA ALA A 50 1.77 -4.85 -0.31
C ALA A 50 2.71 -3.64 -0.48
N ALA A 51 3.69 -3.51 0.41
CA ALA A 51 4.70 -2.46 0.34
C ALA A 51 5.57 -2.58 -0.93
N LEU A 52 5.94 -3.81 -1.32
CA LEU A 52 6.66 -4.06 -2.57
C LEU A 52 5.84 -3.65 -3.81
N ILE A 53 4.53 -3.94 -3.81
CA ILE A 53 3.63 -3.51 -4.90
C ILE A 53 3.59 -1.98 -4.98
N ASN A 54 3.48 -1.29 -3.84
CA ASN A 54 3.53 0.17 -3.81
C ASN A 54 4.85 0.74 -4.33
N LEU A 55 5.99 0.11 -4.04
CA LEU A 55 7.29 0.47 -4.62
C LEU A 55 7.32 0.31 -6.15
N LEU A 56 6.67 -0.74 -6.69
CA LEU A 56 6.51 -0.89 -8.15
C LEU A 56 5.66 0.23 -8.74
N PHE A 57 4.57 0.64 -8.06
CA PHE A 57 3.78 1.80 -8.47
C PHE A 57 4.61 3.09 -8.45
N VAL A 58 5.39 3.34 -7.40
CA VAL A 58 6.31 4.49 -7.32
C VAL A 58 7.25 4.51 -8.52
N ARG A 59 7.89 3.38 -8.83
CA ARG A 59 8.79 3.27 -10.00
C ARG A 59 8.05 3.55 -11.30
N PHE A 60 6.83 3.05 -11.45
CA PHE A 60 6.00 3.32 -12.62
C PHE A 60 5.62 4.80 -12.74
N PHE A 61 5.22 5.46 -11.65
CA PHE A 61 4.86 6.88 -11.66
C PHE A 61 6.06 7.78 -11.98
N TYR A 62 7.24 7.51 -11.40
CA TYR A 62 8.46 8.24 -11.73
C TYR A 62 8.87 8.06 -13.20
N ARG A 63 8.83 6.82 -13.71
CA ARG A 63 9.17 6.53 -15.11
C ARG A 63 8.24 7.23 -16.12
N ASN A 64 7.01 7.57 -15.71
CA ASN A 64 6.04 8.27 -16.54
C ASN A 64 6.01 9.81 -16.31
N GLY A 65 6.94 10.37 -15.52
CA GLY A 65 6.98 11.81 -15.21
C GLY A 65 5.86 12.29 -14.28
N LEU A 66 5.21 11.38 -13.55
CA LEU A 66 4.09 11.65 -12.65
C LEU A 66 4.58 11.83 -11.20
N GLU A 67 5.52 12.75 -10.99
CA GLU A 67 6.22 12.92 -9.71
C GLU A 67 5.28 13.24 -8.54
N ARG A 68 4.22 14.03 -8.76
CA ARG A 68 3.29 14.41 -7.69
C ARG A 68 2.52 13.19 -7.18
N SER A 69 2.13 12.31 -8.10
CA SER A 69 1.46 11.05 -7.75
C SER A 69 2.42 10.07 -7.09
N ALA A 70 3.67 10.00 -7.56
CA ALA A 70 4.70 9.16 -6.91
C ALA A 70 4.92 9.56 -5.44
N ARG A 71 5.01 10.87 -5.16
CA ARG A 71 5.12 11.39 -3.77
C ARG A 71 3.91 11.01 -2.91
N GLY A 72 2.70 11.04 -3.48
CA GLY A 72 1.49 10.58 -2.79
C GLY A 72 1.53 9.09 -2.43
N VAL A 73 1.96 8.23 -3.36
CA VAL A 73 2.12 6.79 -3.11
C VAL A 73 3.18 6.54 -2.02
N ILE A 74 4.31 7.25 -2.05
CA ILE A 74 5.36 7.16 -1.03
C ILE A 74 4.80 7.52 0.35
N LEU A 75 4.08 8.64 0.46
CA LEU A 75 3.49 9.07 1.72
C LEU A 75 2.56 8.00 2.29
N VAL A 76 1.63 7.48 1.48
CA VAL A 76 0.69 6.46 1.93
C VAL A 76 1.42 5.18 2.35
N THR A 77 2.42 4.74 1.59
CA THR A 77 3.22 3.56 1.95
C THR A 77 3.92 3.76 3.28
N PHE A 78 4.50 4.94 3.52
CA PHE A 78 5.18 5.26 4.76
C PHE A 78 4.21 5.28 5.96
N VAL A 79 3.05 5.91 5.79
CA VAL A 79 1.99 5.94 6.82
C VAL A 79 1.45 4.54 7.10
N SER A 80 1.22 3.71 6.07
CA SER A 80 0.74 2.33 6.23
C SER A 80 1.75 1.45 6.97
N VAL A 81 3.05 1.58 6.66
CA VAL A 81 4.10 0.85 7.38
C VAL A 81 4.21 1.31 8.82
N LEU A 82 4.13 2.63 9.08
CA LEU A 82 4.08 3.15 10.45
C LEU A 82 2.89 2.58 11.21
N LEU A 83 1.68 2.65 10.66
CA LEU A 83 0.48 2.07 11.27
C LEU A 83 0.66 0.59 11.57
N LEU A 84 1.23 -0.17 10.65
CA LEU A 84 1.50 -1.60 10.84
C LEU A 84 2.46 -1.84 12.01
N ILE A 85 3.56 -1.09 12.09
CA ILE A 85 4.52 -1.20 13.20
C ILE A 85 3.84 -0.86 14.53
N PHE A 86 3.01 0.17 14.57
CA PHE A 86 2.28 0.55 15.78
C PHE A 86 1.28 -0.54 16.22
N ILE A 87 0.53 -1.12 15.28
CA ILE A 87 -0.43 -2.20 15.58
C ILE A 87 0.30 -3.46 16.07
N GLU A 88 1.37 -3.87 15.40
CA GLU A 88 2.16 -5.05 15.79
C GLU A 88 2.87 -4.85 17.14
N LYS A 89 3.44 -3.67 17.40
CA LYS A 89 4.04 -3.36 18.71
C LYS A 89 2.99 -3.27 19.83
N LEU A 90 1.80 -2.75 19.55
CA LEU A 90 0.71 -2.67 20.53
C LEU A 90 0.16 -4.06 20.86
N SER A 91 0.13 -4.99 19.89
CA SER A 91 -0.26 -6.38 20.11
C SER A 91 0.80 -7.21 20.86
N LEU A 92 2.02 -6.69 21.03
CA LEU A 92 3.13 -7.34 21.74
C LEU A 92 3.29 -6.88 23.20
N ILE A 93 2.44 -5.96 23.68
CA ILE A 93 2.34 -5.50 25.07
C ILE A 93 1.06 -6.07 25.70
#